data_AF-A0A9W9K1K1-F1
#
_entry.id   AF-A0A9W9K1K1-F1
#
_cell.length_a   1.000
_cell.length_b   1.000
_cell.length_c   1.000
_cell.angle_alpha   90.00
_cell.angle_beta   90.00
_cell.angle_gamma   90.00
#
_symmetry.space_group_name_H-M   'P 1'
#
loop_
_entity.id
_entity.type
_entity.pdbx_description
1 polymer ?
#
loop_
_entity_poly.entity_id
_entity_poly.type
_entity_poly.pdbx_seq_one_letter_code
_entity_poly.pdbx_strand_id
1 'polypeptide(L)'
;MAYRMGLDRLENLRMLYPEWRVLDREVLQEWRTLWWFIYRLDSYSNISSGTPFLIDDKFINTSLVLSFSSSSSGSDGAAPENLRMPSNPEFFWKIIPALSSNPETFLQNAHLVAISATRQAGVVLRHHCVLSKEELVDKDFSAFERHLSALRLALPSGWFNPKRNAFSNETQAYHHGRLNSVILLLMSQLLISIIGCAIAKNDEWLSNWQRILETCQGIASVAAEYDTSFCIKVDPAICFVYFTALIFLEMHRKSSTFSVPDLLSNIEHDQTVLRLQLEQFAKIWTLPKLLISKLMLTF
;
A
#
# COMPACT_ATOMS: atom_id res chain seq x y z
N MET A 1 -19.99 -14.03 1.30
CA MET A 1 -19.67 -15.18 2.17
C MET A 1 -18.93 -14.75 3.44
N ALA A 2 -17.76 -14.09 3.35
CA ALA A 2 -16.97 -13.65 4.52
C ALA A 2 -17.77 -12.88 5.59
N TYR A 3 -18.55 -11.88 5.21
CA TYR A 3 -19.45 -11.14 6.12
C TYR A 3 -20.52 -12.03 6.78
N ARG A 4 -21.07 -13.01 6.05
CA ARG A 4 -22.06 -13.94 6.61
C ARG A 4 -21.44 -14.84 7.67
N MET A 5 -20.17 -15.21 7.50
CA MET A 5 -19.39 -15.95 8.48
C MET A 5 -18.85 -15.06 9.61
N GLY A 6 -19.00 -13.73 9.51
CA GLY A 6 -18.54 -12.77 10.51
C GLY A 6 -17.02 -12.63 10.63
N LEU A 7 -16.26 -12.94 9.58
CA LEU A 7 -14.79 -12.84 9.57
C LEU A 7 -14.27 -11.41 9.76
N ASP A 8 -15.12 -10.41 9.49
CA ASP A 8 -14.88 -8.99 9.75
C ASP A 8 -14.96 -8.64 11.24
N ARG A 9 -15.58 -9.49 12.06
CA ARG A 9 -15.91 -9.24 13.47
C ARG A 9 -15.56 -10.41 14.37
N LEU A 10 -14.42 -11.05 14.12
CA LEU A 10 -13.96 -12.27 14.81
C LEU A 10 -13.95 -12.09 16.33
N GLU A 11 -13.62 -10.90 16.83
CA GLU A 11 -13.57 -10.68 18.28
C GLU A 11 -14.97 -10.67 18.91
N ASN A 12 -15.98 -10.21 18.19
CA ASN A 12 -17.37 -10.33 18.64
C ASN A 12 -17.85 -11.78 18.56
N LEU A 13 -17.48 -12.52 17.51
CA LEU A 13 -17.88 -13.92 17.39
C LEU A 13 -17.38 -14.75 18.57
N ARG A 14 -16.13 -14.53 18.99
CA ARG A 14 -15.52 -15.22 20.13
C ARG A 14 -16.22 -14.91 21.46
N MET A 15 -16.74 -13.69 21.61
CA MET A 15 -17.50 -13.30 22.79
C MET A 15 -18.89 -13.94 22.81
N LEU A 16 -19.58 -13.95 21.67
CA LEU A 16 -21.00 -14.31 21.55
C LEU A 16 -21.25 -15.81 21.36
N TYR A 17 -20.36 -16.52 20.67
CA TYR A 17 -20.57 -17.91 20.27
C TYR A 17 -19.57 -18.86 20.95
N PRO A 18 -20.05 -19.86 21.71
CA PRO A 18 -19.17 -20.80 22.43
C PRO A 18 -18.20 -21.56 21.51
N GLU A 19 -18.63 -21.93 20.31
CA GLU A 19 -17.82 -22.64 19.31
C GLU A 19 -16.56 -21.86 18.89
N TRP A 20 -16.65 -20.53 18.79
CA TRP A 20 -15.52 -19.65 18.49
C TRP A 20 -14.64 -19.39 19.71
N ARG A 21 -15.21 -19.49 20.91
CA ARG A 21 -14.47 -19.29 22.18
C ARG A 21 -13.50 -20.42 22.46
N VAL A 22 -13.88 -21.65 22.08
CA VAL A 22 -13.08 -22.87 22.29
C VAL A 22 -11.93 -22.99 21.28
N LEU A 23 -11.95 -22.21 20.18
CA LEU A 23 -10.87 -22.23 19.20
C LEU A 23 -9.52 -21.85 19.82
N ASP A 24 -8.51 -22.62 19.47
CA ASP A 24 -7.13 -22.35 19.81
C ASP A 24 -6.68 -21.02 19.19
N ARG A 25 -5.71 -20.38 19.85
CA ARG A 25 -5.21 -19.07 19.43
C ARG A 25 -4.56 -19.11 18.04
N GLU A 26 -3.89 -20.22 17.70
CA GLU A 26 -3.28 -20.42 16.39
C GLU A 26 -4.33 -20.45 15.28
N VAL A 27 -5.39 -21.24 15.46
CA VAL A 27 -6.52 -21.31 14.52
C VAL A 27 -7.20 -19.95 14.38
N LEU A 28 -7.38 -19.21 15.48
CA LEU A 28 -7.90 -17.85 15.42
C LEU A 28 -7.00 -16.91 14.59
N GLN A 29 -5.69 -17.10 14.66
CA GLN A 29 -4.72 -16.31 13.92
C GLN A 29 -4.73 -16.64 12.42
N GLU A 30 -5.03 -17.88 12.05
CA GLU A 30 -5.30 -18.26 10.66
C GLU A 30 -6.57 -17.57 10.14
N TRP A 31 -7.65 -17.53 10.92
CA TRP A 31 -8.88 -16.81 10.54
C TRP A 31 -8.66 -15.30 10.39
N ARG A 32 -7.88 -14.68 11.27
CA ARG A 32 -7.47 -13.26 11.12
C ARG A 32 -6.67 -13.06 9.85
N THR A 33 -5.73 -13.95 9.55
CA THR A 33 -4.91 -13.90 8.33
C THR A 33 -5.79 -14.03 7.09
N LEU A 34 -6.78 -14.92 7.10
CA LEU A 34 -7.74 -15.09 6.02
C LEU A 34 -8.58 -13.82 5.80
N TRP A 35 -9.12 -13.22 6.88
CA TRP A 35 -9.84 -11.95 6.79
C TRP A 35 -8.98 -10.86 6.12
N TRP A 36 -7.75 -10.67 6.61
CA TRP A 36 -6.85 -9.67 6.04
C TRP A 36 -6.38 -10.02 4.64
N PHE A 37 -6.37 -11.30 4.23
CA PHE A 37 -6.16 -11.66 2.83
C PHE A 37 -7.33 -11.22 1.94
N ILE A 38 -8.57 -11.45 2.38
CA ILE A 38 -9.78 -11.00 1.67
C ILE A 38 -9.80 -9.46 1.56
N TYR A 39 -9.44 -8.77 2.64
CA TYR A 39 -9.31 -7.31 2.66
C TYR A 39 -8.33 -6.78 1.60
N ARG A 40 -7.18 -7.45 1.47
CA ARG A 40 -6.17 -7.10 0.47
C ARG A 40 -6.69 -7.31 -0.95
N LEU A 41 -7.35 -8.44 -1.20
CA LEU A 41 -7.94 -8.75 -2.51
C LEU A 41 -9.01 -7.73 -2.93
N ASP A 42 -9.90 -7.35 -2.00
CA ASP A 42 -10.89 -6.28 -2.23
C ASP A 42 -10.19 -4.95 -2.53
N SER A 43 -9.15 -4.61 -1.78
CA SER A 43 -8.42 -3.36 -1.98
C SER A 43 -7.73 -3.31 -3.35
N TYR A 44 -6.94 -4.33 -3.70
CA TYR A 44 -6.23 -4.36 -4.98
C TYR A 44 -7.14 -4.35 -6.20
N SER A 45 -8.19 -5.18 -6.17
CA SER A 45 -9.13 -5.27 -7.28
C SER A 45 -9.78 -3.90 -7.52
N ASN A 46 -10.32 -3.28 -6.48
CA ASN A 46 -11.10 -2.04 -6.60
C ASN A 46 -10.24 -0.80 -6.84
N ILE A 47 -9.01 -0.72 -6.33
CA ILE A 47 -8.06 0.35 -6.69
C ILE A 47 -7.81 0.33 -8.19
N SER A 48 -7.59 -0.87 -8.78
CA SER A 48 -7.25 -1.00 -10.19
C SER A 48 -8.42 -0.73 -11.15
N SER A 49 -9.64 -1.06 -10.75
CA SER A 49 -10.86 -0.84 -11.56
C SER A 49 -11.54 0.49 -11.30
N GLY A 50 -11.09 1.27 -10.31
CA GLY A 50 -11.75 2.52 -9.89
C GLY A 50 -13.16 2.29 -9.31
N THR A 51 -13.48 1.06 -8.89
CA THR A 51 -14.79 0.70 -8.36
C THR A 51 -14.88 0.95 -6.86
N PRO A 52 -16.08 1.20 -6.31
CA PRO A 52 -16.28 1.24 -4.86
C PRO A 52 -15.76 -0.03 -4.20
N PHE A 53 -15.07 0.15 -3.07
CA PHE A 53 -14.70 -0.98 -2.25
C PHE A 53 -15.92 -1.63 -1.60
N LEU A 54 -15.93 -2.96 -1.52
CA LEU A 54 -17.05 -3.70 -0.95
C LEU A 54 -16.96 -3.82 0.57
N ILE A 55 -15.73 -3.78 1.10
CA ILE A 55 -15.50 -3.84 2.55
C ILE A 55 -15.61 -2.43 3.16
N ASP A 56 -16.39 -2.28 4.22
CA ASP A 56 -16.46 -1.01 4.96
C ASP A 56 -15.52 -1.04 6.17
N ASP A 57 -14.52 -0.16 6.17
CA ASP A 57 -13.50 -0.01 7.23
C ASP A 57 -14.11 0.33 8.61
N LYS A 58 -15.33 0.89 8.65
CA LYS A 58 -16.03 1.29 9.89
C LYS A 58 -16.53 0.10 10.72
N PHE A 59 -16.78 -1.03 10.07
CA PHE A 59 -17.39 -2.19 10.72
C PHE A 59 -16.39 -3.31 11.00
N ILE A 60 -15.10 -3.11 10.70
CA ILE A 60 -14.07 -4.08 10.97
C ILE A 60 -13.79 -4.15 12.47
N ASN A 61 -14.05 -5.32 13.04
CA ASN A 61 -13.77 -5.69 14.42
C ASN A 61 -12.99 -7.02 14.49
N THR A 62 -12.02 -7.16 13.60
CA THR A 62 -11.04 -8.24 13.57
C THR A 62 -9.66 -7.66 13.85
N SER A 63 -8.91 -8.28 14.75
CA SER A 63 -7.59 -7.79 15.14
C SER A 63 -6.53 -8.07 14.08
N LEU A 64 -5.45 -7.29 14.13
CA LEU A 64 -4.23 -7.50 13.36
C LEU A 64 -3.56 -8.82 13.75
N VAL A 65 -2.61 -9.26 12.91
CA VAL A 65 -1.89 -10.50 13.12
C VAL A 65 -0.77 -10.28 14.12
N LEU A 66 -0.83 -10.90 15.31
CA LEU A 66 0.18 -10.74 16.35
C LEU A 66 0.86 -12.08 16.63
N SER A 67 2.17 -12.07 16.85
CA SER A 67 2.90 -13.25 17.31
C SER A 67 2.65 -13.47 18.81
N PHE A 68 2.74 -14.73 19.21
CA PHE A 68 2.52 -15.18 20.58
C PHE A 68 3.80 -15.11 21.45
N SER A 69 4.97 -14.86 20.86
CA SER A 69 6.26 -14.90 21.56
C SER A 69 6.49 -13.75 22.55
N SER A 70 5.71 -12.66 22.47
CA SER A 70 5.88 -11.46 23.32
C SER A 70 5.12 -11.52 24.66
N SER A 71 4.30 -12.55 24.92
CA SER A 71 3.59 -12.71 26.21
C SER A 71 4.31 -13.62 27.19
N SER A 72 5.54 -13.26 27.59
CA SER A 72 6.19 -13.87 28.76
C SER A 72 6.93 -12.83 29.62
N SER A 73 6.17 -12.12 30.47
CA SER A 73 6.64 -11.74 31.81
C SER A 73 5.50 -11.13 32.64
N GLY A 74 4.87 -11.99 33.47
CA GLY A 74 4.34 -11.61 34.78
C GLY A 74 3.18 -10.62 34.85
N SER A 75 1.95 -11.11 34.69
CA SER A 75 0.83 -10.84 35.63
C SER A 75 -0.45 -11.50 35.11
N ASP A 76 -1.27 -11.99 36.03
CA ASP A 76 -2.57 -12.59 35.78
C ASP A 76 -3.44 -11.74 34.83
N GLY A 77 -4.03 -12.39 33.83
CA GLY A 77 -5.37 -12.03 33.34
C GLY A 77 -5.51 -11.08 32.14
N ALA A 78 -4.46 -10.47 31.59
CA ALA A 78 -4.61 -9.62 30.40
C ALA A 78 -4.19 -10.36 29.11
N ALA A 79 -5.18 -10.75 28.30
CA ALA A 79 -4.93 -11.19 26.92
C ALA A 79 -4.12 -10.12 26.15
N PRO A 80 -3.26 -10.50 25.19
CA PRO A 80 -2.55 -9.52 24.36
C PRO A 80 -3.56 -8.54 23.79
N GLU A 81 -3.28 -7.25 23.96
CA GLU A 81 -4.15 -6.17 23.51
C GLU A 81 -4.47 -6.40 22.04
N ASN A 82 -5.74 -6.68 21.74
CA ASN A 82 -6.23 -6.96 20.40
C ASN A 82 -6.05 -5.70 19.54
N LEU A 83 -4.86 -5.52 18.99
CA LEU A 83 -4.53 -4.36 18.18
C LEU A 83 -5.35 -4.43 16.90
N ARG A 84 -6.15 -3.40 16.63
CA ARG A 84 -7.04 -3.35 15.47
C ARG A 84 -6.54 -2.31 14.48
N MET A 85 -6.87 -2.52 13.22
CA MET A 85 -6.75 -1.46 12.23
C MET A 85 -7.72 -0.34 12.61
N PRO A 86 -7.28 0.92 12.74
CA PRO A 86 -8.17 2.04 13.00
C PRO A 86 -9.20 2.16 11.86
N SER A 87 -10.47 2.39 12.17
CA SER A 87 -11.48 2.67 11.14
C SER A 87 -11.30 4.02 10.48
N ASN A 88 -10.59 4.94 11.15
CA ASN A 88 -10.31 6.27 10.62
C ASN A 88 -8.84 6.34 10.13
N PRO A 89 -8.60 6.66 8.84
CA PRO A 89 -7.25 6.78 8.28
C PRO A 89 -6.33 7.76 9.03
N GLU A 90 -6.88 8.78 9.70
CA GLU A 90 -6.07 9.74 10.46
C GLU A 90 -5.23 9.10 11.57
N PHE A 91 -5.59 7.88 11.98
CA PHE A 91 -4.97 7.18 13.10
C PHE A 91 -4.10 5.99 12.67
N PHE A 92 -3.89 5.74 11.38
CA PHE A 92 -3.02 4.65 10.92
C PHE A 92 -1.59 4.75 11.48
N TRP A 93 -1.07 5.97 11.61
CA TRP A 93 0.27 6.18 12.18
C TRP A 93 0.34 5.82 13.68
N LYS A 94 -0.78 5.94 14.42
CA LYS A 94 -0.82 5.69 15.87
C LYS A 94 -0.59 4.23 16.24
N ILE A 95 -0.88 3.30 15.33
CA ILE A 95 -0.67 1.87 15.57
C ILE A 95 0.75 1.41 15.27
N ILE A 96 1.55 2.19 14.52
CA ILE A 96 2.92 1.81 14.15
C ILE A 96 3.83 1.56 15.36
N PRO A 97 3.82 2.39 16.44
CA PRO A 97 4.60 2.09 17.64
C PRO A 97 4.22 0.76 18.29
N ALA A 98 2.93 0.47 18.41
CA ALA A 98 2.45 -0.79 18.99
C ALA A 98 2.81 -2.01 18.13
N LEU A 99 2.80 -1.84 16.80
CA LEU A 99 3.29 -2.86 15.87
C LEU A 99 4.79 -3.09 16.00
N SER A 100 5.57 -2.03 16.21
CA SER A 100 7.03 -2.10 16.31
C SER A 100 7.48 -2.91 17.54
N SER A 101 6.64 -2.98 18.58
CA SER A 101 6.85 -3.87 19.74
C SER A 101 6.70 -5.36 19.41
N ASN A 102 6.21 -5.72 18.22
CA ASN A 102 6.02 -7.11 17.77
C ASN A 102 6.76 -7.34 16.43
N PRO A 103 8.10 -7.47 16.46
CA PRO A 103 8.92 -7.49 15.24
C PRO A 103 8.59 -8.65 14.29
N GLU A 104 8.14 -9.79 14.83
CA GLU A 104 7.82 -10.99 14.05
C GLU A 104 6.64 -10.77 13.08
N THR A 105 5.64 -9.99 13.48
CA THR A 105 4.47 -9.71 12.63
C THR A 105 4.43 -8.28 12.11
N PHE A 106 5.41 -7.45 12.51
CA PHE A 106 5.50 -6.05 12.10
C PHE A 106 5.39 -5.89 10.59
N LEU A 107 6.16 -6.66 9.83
CA LEU A 107 6.20 -6.56 8.37
C LEU A 107 4.83 -6.79 7.72
N GLN A 108 4.13 -7.85 8.15
CA GLN A 108 2.81 -8.20 7.63
C GLN A 108 1.79 -7.10 7.94
N ASN A 109 1.81 -6.57 9.16
CA ASN A 109 0.89 -5.52 9.57
C ASN A 109 1.23 -4.16 8.96
N ALA A 110 2.51 -3.81 8.83
CA ALA A 110 2.94 -2.60 8.13
C ALA A 110 2.54 -2.64 6.65
N HIS A 111 2.61 -3.81 6.01
CA HIS A 111 2.11 -4.01 4.66
C HIS A 111 0.59 -3.80 4.57
N LEU A 112 -0.16 -4.31 5.54
CA LEU A 112 -1.60 -4.07 5.62
C LEU A 112 -1.92 -2.58 5.81
N VAL A 113 -1.16 -1.87 6.65
CA VAL A 113 -1.29 -0.41 6.82
C VAL A 113 -1.03 0.32 5.49
N ALA A 114 -0.01 -0.09 4.74
CA ALA A 114 0.27 0.46 3.42
C ALA A 114 -0.90 0.24 2.45
N ILE A 115 -1.49 -0.96 2.43
CA ILE A 115 -2.67 -1.27 1.60
C ILE A 115 -3.87 -0.40 2.00
N SER A 116 -4.15 -0.28 3.30
CA SER A 116 -5.23 0.58 3.77
C SER A 116 -4.98 2.05 3.43
N ALA A 117 -3.74 2.54 3.48
CA ALA A 117 -3.40 3.89 3.03
C ALA A 117 -3.65 4.07 1.52
N THR A 118 -3.25 3.11 0.68
CA THR A 118 -3.50 3.16 -0.78
C THR A 118 -4.98 3.09 -1.10
N ARG A 119 -5.74 2.25 -0.37
CA ARG A 119 -7.20 2.18 -0.47
C ARG A 119 -7.84 3.55 -0.23
N GLN A 120 -7.40 4.25 0.82
CA GLN A 120 -7.90 5.57 1.18
C GLN A 120 -7.52 6.63 0.16
N ALA A 121 -6.30 6.60 -0.41
CA ALA A 121 -5.95 7.43 -1.57
C ALA A 121 -6.89 7.16 -2.77
N GLY A 122 -7.24 5.90 -3.01
CA GLY A 122 -8.22 5.52 -4.04
C GLY A 122 -9.64 6.04 -3.76
N VAL A 123 -10.08 6.07 -2.50
CA VAL A 123 -11.35 6.70 -2.10
C VAL A 123 -11.34 8.20 -2.44
N VAL A 124 -10.27 8.92 -2.05
CA VAL A 124 -10.14 10.36 -2.33
C VAL A 124 -10.12 10.62 -3.83
N LEU A 125 -9.39 9.82 -4.61
CA LEU A 125 -9.38 9.91 -6.08
C LEU A 125 -10.79 9.73 -6.66
N ARG A 126 -11.51 8.72 -6.19
CA ARG A 126 -12.87 8.45 -6.67
C ARG A 126 -13.84 9.56 -6.27
N HIS A 127 -13.74 10.10 -5.06
CA HIS A 127 -14.52 11.27 -4.64
C HIS A 127 -14.28 12.44 -5.60
N HIS A 128 -13.02 12.72 -5.94
CA HIS A 128 -12.67 13.75 -6.91
C HIS A 128 -13.29 13.49 -8.30
N CYS A 129 -13.26 12.25 -8.80
CA CYS A 129 -13.80 11.93 -10.12
C CYS A 129 -15.34 11.94 -10.22
N VAL A 130 -16.05 11.69 -9.11
CA VAL A 130 -17.52 11.48 -9.12
C VAL A 130 -18.29 12.62 -8.47
N LEU A 131 -17.72 13.29 -7.46
CA LEU A 131 -18.39 14.35 -6.73
C LEU A 131 -18.04 15.71 -7.33
N SER A 132 -19.07 16.49 -7.70
CA SER A 132 -18.92 17.85 -8.21
C SER A 132 -18.66 18.91 -7.13
N LYS A 133 -18.47 18.51 -5.86
CA LYS A 133 -18.33 19.43 -4.72
C LYS A 133 -16.86 19.63 -4.35
N GLU A 134 -16.25 20.66 -4.92
CA GLU A 134 -14.84 21.04 -4.72
C GLU A 134 -14.45 21.11 -3.23
N GLU A 135 -15.25 21.77 -2.38
CA GLU A 135 -14.93 21.95 -0.95
C GLU A 135 -14.78 20.64 -0.15
N LEU A 136 -15.55 19.60 -0.49
CA LEU A 136 -15.45 18.31 0.21
C LEU A 136 -14.19 17.56 -0.22
N VAL A 137 -13.85 17.66 -1.51
CA VAL A 137 -12.65 17.04 -2.07
C VAL A 137 -11.39 17.69 -1.51
N ASP A 138 -11.36 19.02 -1.38
CA ASP A 138 -10.22 19.75 -0.80
C ASP A 138 -9.94 19.34 0.64
N LYS A 139 -11.00 19.14 1.43
CA LYS A 139 -10.90 18.68 2.81
C LYS A 139 -10.38 17.25 2.90
N ASP A 140 -10.95 16.33 2.11
CA ASP A 140 -10.53 14.92 2.07
C ASP A 140 -9.07 14.79 1.62
N PHE A 141 -8.69 15.55 0.59
CA PHE A 141 -7.33 15.66 0.07
C PHE A 141 -6.34 16.14 1.15
N SER A 142 -6.60 17.31 1.73
CA SER A 142 -5.70 17.93 2.72
C SER A 142 -5.60 17.12 4.02
N ALA A 143 -6.67 16.43 4.40
CA ALA A 143 -6.66 15.49 5.51
C ALA A 143 -5.75 14.30 5.18
N PHE A 144 -5.96 13.65 4.03
CA PHE A 144 -5.18 12.48 3.67
C PHE A 144 -3.69 12.79 3.45
N GLU A 145 -3.33 13.93 2.86
CA GLU A 145 -1.92 14.34 2.71
C GLU A 145 -1.19 14.47 4.06
N ARG A 146 -1.85 15.09 5.05
CA ARG A 146 -1.32 15.17 6.42
C ARG A 146 -1.17 13.78 7.05
N HIS A 147 -2.12 12.88 6.82
CA HIS A 147 -2.05 11.52 7.37
C HIS A 147 -0.95 10.68 6.74
N LEU A 148 -0.76 10.79 5.43
CA LEU A 148 0.31 10.10 4.73
C LEU A 148 1.69 10.58 5.23
N SER A 149 1.82 11.89 5.47
CA SER A 149 3.02 12.47 6.07
C SER A 149 3.26 11.96 7.50
N ALA A 150 2.23 11.94 8.34
CA ALA A 150 2.31 11.41 9.71
C ALA A 150 2.67 9.91 9.72
N LEU A 151 2.07 9.12 8.81
CA LEU A 151 2.37 7.69 8.67
C LEU A 151 3.82 7.47 8.25
N ARG A 152 4.33 8.24 7.29
CA ARG A 152 5.73 8.19 6.86
C ARG A 152 6.70 8.45 8.01
N LEU A 153 6.38 9.41 8.87
CA LEU A 153 7.20 9.76 10.04
C LEU A 153 7.10 8.74 11.18
N ALA A 154 5.98 8.03 11.31
CA ALA A 154 5.80 7.02 12.34
C ALA A 154 6.49 5.69 12.01
N LEU A 155 6.77 5.40 10.73
CA LEU A 155 7.48 4.21 10.30
C LEU A 155 8.95 4.19 10.78
N PRO A 156 9.54 2.99 10.97
CA PRO A 156 10.92 2.87 11.42
C PRO A 156 11.92 3.66 10.55
N SER A 157 13.00 4.13 11.17
CA SER A 157 14.05 4.85 10.45
C SER A 157 14.61 4.01 9.29
N GLY A 158 14.73 4.63 8.12
CA GLY A 158 15.22 3.95 6.93
C GLY A 158 14.21 3.00 6.27
N TRP A 159 12.95 2.97 6.69
CA TRP A 159 11.92 2.12 6.09
C TRP A 159 11.81 2.28 4.57
N PHE A 160 11.93 3.53 4.09
CA PHE A 160 11.88 3.90 2.67
C PHE A 160 13.22 3.73 1.94
N ASN A 161 14.28 3.23 2.58
CA ASN A 161 15.55 2.97 1.91
C ASN A 161 15.40 1.78 0.95
N PRO A 162 15.58 1.93 -0.37
CA PRO A 162 15.44 0.83 -1.31
C PRO A 162 16.39 -0.35 -1.03
N LYS A 163 17.57 -0.04 -0.47
CA LYS A 163 18.61 -1.04 -0.24
C LYS A 163 18.31 -1.92 0.98
N ARG A 164 18.78 -3.16 0.90
CA ARG A 164 18.76 -4.10 2.02
C ARG A 164 19.68 -3.63 3.14
N ASN A 165 19.21 -3.66 4.37
CA ASN A 165 19.98 -3.26 5.54
C ASN A 165 20.82 -4.43 6.08
N ALA A 166 22.06 -4.53 5.61
CA ALA A 166 23.02 -5.55 6.07
C ALA A 166 23.42 -5.37 7.54
N PHE A 167 23.49 -4.13 8.05
CA PHE A 167 23.87 -3.85 9.44
C PHE A 167 22.85 -4.35 10.46
N SER A 168 21.56 -4.34 10.09
CA SER A 168 20.49 -4.92 10.91
C SER A 168 20.25 -6.40 10.62
N ASN A 169 21.13 -7.04 9.83
CA ASN A 169 20.95 -8.42 9.36
C ASN A 169 19.55 -8.66 8.73
N GLU A 170 19.04 -7.68 7.98
CA GLU A 170 17.73 -7.77 7.33
C GLU A 170 17.72 -9.00 6.43
N THR A 171 16.76 -9.93 6.60
CA THR A 171 16.66 -11.09 5.72
C THR A 171 16.16 -10.66 4.35
N GLN A 172 16.48 -11.43 3.30
CA GLN A 172 16.01 -11.11 1.96
C GLN A 172 14.48 -11.08 1.88
N ALA A 173 13.79 -12.06 2.46
CA ALA A 173 12.33 -12.09 2.50
C ALA A 173 11.73 -10.86 3.20
N TYR A 174 12.36 -10.40 4.29
CA TYR A 174 11.92 -9.21 5.00
C TYR A 174 12.10 -7.94 4.15
N HIS A 175 13.27 -7.79 3.53
CA HIS A 175 13.57 -6.69 2.59
C HIS A 175 12.51 -6.62 1.49
N HIS A 176 12.18 -7.73 0.85
CA HIS A 176 11.13 -7.77 -0.18
C HIS A 176 9.74 -7.36 0.32
N GLY A 177 9.30 -7.90 1.45
CA GLY A 177 8.02 -7.48 2.04
C GLY A 177 8.00 -5.99 2.36
N ARG A 178 9.15 -5.43 2.74
CA ARG A 178 9.28 -4.00 3.03
C ARG A 178 9.19 -3.19 1.74
N LEU A 179 9.90 -3.58 0.67
CA LEU A 179 9.80 -2.92 -0.64
C LEU A 179 8.35 -2.92 -1.16
N ASN A 180 7.62 -4.03 -1.02
CA ASN A 180 6.20 -4.07 -1.40
C ASN A 180 5.36 -3.04 -0.65
N SER A 181 5.58 -2.91 0.67
CA SER A 181 4.91 -1.90 1.49
C SER A 181 5.28 -0.48 1.06
N VAL A 182 6.56 -0.23 0.74
CA VAL A 182 7.05 1.07 0.25
C VAL A 182 6.44 1.42 -1.10
N ILE A 183 6.36 0.48 -2.05
CA ILE A 183 5.76 0.70 -3.37
C ILE A 183 4.29 1.14 -3.25
N LEU A 184 3.53 0.55 -2.32
CA LEU A 184 2.14 0.95 -2.08
C LEU A 184 2.01 2.33 -1.43
N LEU A 185 2.90 2.67 -0.51
CA LEU A 185 2.95 4.03 0.07
C LEU A 185 3.32 5.07 -1.00
N LEU A 186 4.26 4.74 -1.89
CA LEU A 186 4.59 5.57 -3.05
C LEU A 186 3.42 5.68 -4.03
N MET A 187 2.67 4.60 -4.27
CA MET A 187 1.43 4.67 -5.05
C MET A 187 0.42 5.62 -4.41
N SER A 188 0.28 5.56 -3.09
CA SER A 188 -0.61 6.46 -2.33
C SER A 188 -0.18 7.92 -2.53
N GLN A 189 1.12 8.20 -2.46
CA GLN A 189 1.67 9.53 -2.74
C GLN A 189 1.44 9.97 -4.20
N LEU A 190 1.60 9.05 -5.15
CA LEU A 190 1.39 9.32 -6.57
C LEU A 190 -0.06 9.70 -6.85
N LEU A 191 -1.02 8.91 -6.34
CA LEU A 191 -2.45 9.18 -6.49
C LEU A 191 -2.84 10.56 -5.95
N ILE A 192 -2.33 10.92 -4.77
CA ILE A 192 -2.57 12.24 -4.19
C ILE A 192 -1.93 13.33 -5.02
N SER A 193 -0.70 13.16 -5.48
CA SER A 193 -0.04 14.18 -6.30
C SER A 193 -0.80 14.42 -7.63
N ILE A 194 -1.39 13.38 -8.22
CA ILE A 194 -2.28 13.47 -9.39
C ILE A 194 -3.52 14.31 -9.09
N ILE A 195 -4.19 14.05 -7.97
CA ILE A 195 -5.35 14.84 -7.53
C ILE A 195 -4.93 16.29 -7.27
N GLY A 196 -3.77 16.48 -6.65
CA GLY A 196 -3.17 17.79 -6.40
C GLY A 196 -2.99 18.58 -7.71
N CYS A 197 -2.50 17.95 -8.78
CA CYS A 197 -2.46 18.59 -10.10
C CYS A 197 -3.85 18.95 -10.64
N ALA A 198 -4.85 18.10 -10.41
CA ALA A 198 -6.21 18.34 -10.92
C ALA A 198 -6.94 19.49 -10.18
N ILE A 199 -6.62 19.71 -8.91
CA ILE A 199 -7.22 20.76 -8.06
C ILE A 199 -6.38 22.05 -8.04
N ALA A 200 -5.08 21.95 -8.34
CA ALA A 200 -4.14 23.07 -8.24
C ALA A 200 -4.60 24.30 -9.02
N LYS A 201 -4.41 25.46 -8.39
CA LYS A 201 -4.60 26.77 -9.02
C LYS A 201 -3.22 27.34 -9.37
N ASN A 202 -3.03 27.76 -10.62
CA ASN A 202 -1.82 28.44 -11.10
C ASN A 202 -0.52 27.64 -10.80
N ASP A 203 0.48 28.29 -10.17
CA ASP A 203 1.85 27.80 -10.01
C ASP A 203 1.97 26.52 -9.14
N GLU A 204 0.96 26.19 -8.34
CA GLU A 204 0.93 24.95 -7.54
C GLU A 204 0.91 23.69 -8.42
N TRP A 205 0.41 23.79 -9.65
CA TRP A 205 0.37 22.68 -10.60
C TRP A 205 1.77 22.14 -10.90
N LEU A 206 2.75 23.04 -11.08
CA LEU A 206 4.12 22.66 -11.41
C LEU A 206 4.79 21.93 -10.24
N SER A 207 4.56 22.38 -9.02
CA SER A 207 5.05 21.71 -7.80
C SER A 207 4.43 20.30 -7.66
N ASN A 208 3.13 20.15 -7.91
CA ASN A 208 2.48 18.84 -7.87
C ASN A 208 2.97 17.92 -9.01
N TRP A 209 3.24 18.46 -10.19
CA TRP A 209 3.81 17.71 -11.31
C TRP A 209 5.23 17.23 -11.01
N GLN A 210 6.06 18.07 -10.37
CA GLN A 210 7.37 17.68 -9.88
C GLN A 210 7.25 16.53 -8.88
N ARG A 211 6.30 16.59 -7.93
CA ARG A 211 6.05 15.49 -6.97
C ARG A 211 5.63 14.19 -7.64
N ILE A 212 4.83 14.26 -8.72
CA ILE A 212 4.48 13.09 -9.54
C ILE A 212 5.77 12.47 -10.11
N LEU A 213 6.65 13.28 -10.72
CA LEU A 213 7.89 12.79 -11.31
C LEU A 213 8.80 12.17 -10.25
N GLU A 214 9.07 12.88 -9.15
CA GLU A 214 9.88 12.39 -8.03
C GLU A 214 9.34 11.07 -7.46
N THR A 215 8.02 10.94 -7.35
CA THR A 215 7.39 9.71 -6.86
C THR A 215 7.57 8.57 -7.87
N CYS A 216 7.46 8.82 -9.18
CA CYS A 216 7.70 7.80 -10.21
C CYS A 216 9.15 7.32 -10.21
N GLN A 217 10.11 8.24 -10.06
CA GLN A 217 11.53 7.92 -9.92
C GLN A 217 11.79 7.12 -8.62
N GLY A 218 11.11 7.48 -7.53
CA GLY A 218 11.13 6.71 -6.28
C GLY A 218 10.62 5.28 -6.47
N ILE A 219 9.53 5.09 -7.22
CA ILE A 219 9.01 3.75 -7.55
C ILE A 219 10.02 2.97 -8.38
N ALA A 220 10.64 3.59 -9.39
CA ALA A 220 11.68 2.96 -10.21
C ALA A 220 12.91 2.57 -9.39
N SER A 221 13.37 3.44 -8.48
CA SER A 221 14.50 3.16 -7.58
C SER A 221 14.23 1.97 -6.66
N VAL A 222 13.00 1.84 -6.12
CA VAL A 222 12.61 0.68 -5.31
C VAL A 222 12.50 -0.58 -6.17
N ALA A 223 11.97 -0.46 -7.39
CA ALA A 223 11.84 -1.56 -8.34
C ALA A 223 13.21 -2.08 -8.84
N ALA A 224 14.23 -1.23 -8.90
CA ALA A 224 15.59 -1.60 -9.29
C ALA A 224 16.26 -2.56 -8.30
N GLU A 225 15.94 -2.44 -7.01
CA GLU A 225 16.49 -3.28 -5.92
C GLU A 225 15.70 -4.59 -5.73
N TYR A 226 14.68 -4.84 -6.56
CA TYR A 226 13.77 -5.97 -6.41
C TYR A 226 14.30 -7.23 -7.11
N ASP A 227 14.75 -8.23 -6.35
CA ASP A 227 14.96 -9.61 -6.83
C ASP A 227 13.66 -10.29 -7.31
N THR A 228 13.71 -10.73 -8.56
CA THR A 228 12.61 -11.33 -9.31
C THR A 228 12.25 -12.74 -8.83
N SER A 229 13.10 -13.40 -8.03
CA SER A 229 12.79 -14.69 -7.41
C SER A 229 11.56 -14.63 -6.48
N PHE A 230 11.23 -13.42 -5.99
CA PHE A 230 10.07 -13.18 -5.14
C PHE A 230 8.77 -12.87 -5.91
N CYS A 231 8.79 -12.76 -7.25
CA CYS A 231 7.61 -12.43 -8.05
C CYS A 231 6.45 -13.43 -7.91
N ILE A 232 6.73 -14.68 -7.52
CA ILE A 232 5.69 -15.70 -7.27
C ILE A 232 4.96 -15.50 -5.92
N LYS A 233 5.57 -14.78 -4.97
CA LYS A 233 5.08 -14.59 -3.60
C LYS A 233 4.37 -13.25 -3.39
N VAL A 234 4.24 -12.45 -4.45
CA VAL A 234 3.69 -11.10 -4.39
C VAL A 234 2.42 -10.99 -5.18
N ASP A 235 1.51 -10.14 -4.70
CA ASP A 235 0.28 -9.85 -5.40
C ASP A 235 0.59 -9.17 -6.75
N PRO A 236 0.12 -9.72 -7.89
CA PRO A 236 0.36 -9.13 -9.20
C PRO A 236 -0.20 -7.69 -9.32
N ALA A 237 -1.09 -7.25 -8.43
CA ALA A 237 -1.61 -5.88 -8.41
C ALA A 237 -0.51 -4.82 -8.25
N ILE A 238 0.68 -5.16 -7.73
CA ILE A 238 1.84 -4.26 -7.71
C ILE A 238 2.25 -3.81 -9.12
N CYS A 239 1.94 -4.60 -10.15
CA CYS A 239 2.18 -4.25 -11.55
C CYS A 239 1.40 -3.01 -11.99
N PHE A 240 0.24 -2.73 -11.37
CA PHE A 240 -0.48 -1.49 -11.64
C PHE A 240 0.33 -0.26 -11.21
N VAL A 241 1.08 -0.35 -10.11
CA VAL A 241 1.93 0.75 -9.64
C VAL A 241 3.04 1.04 -10.65
N TYR A 242 3.74 -0.01 -11.11
CA TYR A 242 4.78 0.14 -12.14
C TYR A 242 4.22 0.69 -13.45
N PHE A 243 3.05 0.21 -13.87
CA PHE A 243 2.40 0.69 -15.07
C PHE A 243 1.95 2.15 -14.97
N THR A 244 1.36 2.56 -13.84
CA THR A 244 0.98 3.96 -13.60
C THR A 244 2.22 4.87 -13.61
N ALA A 245 3.30 4.49 -12.92
CA ALA A 245 4.55 5.25 -12.94
C ALA A 245 5.13 5.39 -14.36
N LEU A 246 5.11 4.32 -15.16
CA LEU A 246 5.53 4.34 -16.56
C LEU A 246 4.72 5.34 -17.41
N ILE A 247 3.39 5.40 -17.23
CA ILE A 247 2.54 6.35 -17.95
C ILE A 247 2.98 7.78 -17.67
N PHE A 248 3.21 8.13 -16.39
CA PHE A 248 3.57 9.50 -16.03
C PHE A 248 5.00 9.88 -16.45
N LEU A 249 5.95 8.94 -16.37
CA LEU A 249 7.30 9.13 -16.92
C LEU A 249 7.24 9.39 -18.43
N GLU A 250 6.45 8.60 -19.16
CA GLU A 250 6.30 8.76 -20.62
C GLU A 250 5.57 10.05 -20.99
N MET A 251 4.54 10.42 -20.23
CA MET A 251 3.84 11.69 -20.39
C MET A 251 4.82 12.86 -20.19
N HIS A 252 5.62 12.85 -19.12
CA HIS A 252 6.62 13.88 -18.88
C HIS A 252 7.63 13.97 -20.03
N ARG A 253 8.15 12.83 -20.49
CA ARG A 253 9.13 12.75 -21.60
C ARG A 253 8.57 13.34 -22.88
N LYS A 254 7.31 13.03 -23.23
CA LYS A 254 6.64 13.53 -24.45
C LYS A 254 6.23 15.00 -24.37
N SER A 255 5.85 15.47 -23.20
CA SER A 255 5.40 16.86 -23.01
C SER A 255 6.53 17.86 -22.82
N SER A 256 7.73 17.40 -22.46
CA SER A 256 8.84 18.30 -22.16
C SER A 256 9.63 18.69 -23.40
N THR A 257 9.34 19.88 -23.93
CA THR A 257 9.99 20.43 -25.14
C THR A 257 11.43 20.89 -24.90
N PHE A 258 11.83 21.12 -23.64
CA PHE A 258 13.15 21.66 -23.24
C PHE A 258 13.70 20.99 -21.96
N SER A 259 13.67 19.67 -21.86
CA SER A 259 14.29 18.97 -20.72
C SER A 259 15.81 18.97 -20.80
N VAL A 260 16.45 19.06 -19.63
CA VAL A 260 17.90 18.85 -19.48
C VAL A 260 18.24 17.42 -19.94
N PRO A 261 19.28 17.21 -20.79
CA PRO A 261 19.63 15.88 -21.29
C PRO A 261 19.81 14.81 -20.21
N ASP A 262 20.43 15.18 -19.08
CA ASP A 262 20.63 14.28 -17.94
C ASP A 262 19.31 13.79 -17.34
N LEU A 263 18.30 14.68 -17.23
CA LEU A 263 16.98 14.32 -16.72
C LEU A 263 16.28 13.33 -17.65
N LEU A 264 16.37 13.54 -18.97
CA LEU A 264 15.81 12.60 -19.96
C LEU A 264 16.47 11.22 -19.85
N SER A 265 17.80 11.17 -19.72
CA SER A 265 18.52 9.90 -19.56
C SER A 265 18.11 9.14 -18.30
N ASN A 266 17.86 9.85 -17.19
CA ASN A 266 17.36 9.25 -15.96
C ASN A 266 15.93 8.71 -16.14
N ILE A 267 15.05 9.48 -16.80
CA ILE A 267 13.68 9.03 -17.10
C ILE A 267 13.69 7.78 -17.97
N GLU A 268 14.54 7.73 -19.01
CA GLU A 268 14.68 6.56 -19.87
C GLU A 268 15.16 5.34 -19.08
N HIS A 269 16.15 5.52 -18.20
CA HIS A 269 16.62 4.47 -17.30
C HIS A 269 15.49 3.95 -16.40
N ASP A 270 14.75 4.84 -15.74
CA ASP A 270 13.63 4.50 -14.86
C ASP A 270 12.53 3.75 -15.62
N GLN A 271 12.23 4.18 -16.86
CA GLN A 271 11.30 3.48 -17.74
C GLN A 271 11.80 2.07 -18.09
N THR A 272 13.08 1.91 -18.39
CA THR A 272 13.67 0.58 -18.65
C THR A 272 13.53 -0.32 -17.43
N VAL A 273 13.86 0.16 -16.23
CA VAL A 273 13.75 -0.61 -14.99
C VAL A 273 12.31 -1.09 -14.76
N LEU A 274 11.32 -0.19 -14.87
CA LEU A 274 9.92 -0.55 -14.65
C LEU A 274 9.37 -1.50 -15.72
N ARG A 275 9.77 -1.34 -16.98
CA ARG A 275 9.41 -2.27 -18.07
C ARG A 275 9.99 -3.66 -17.82
N LEU A 276 11.28 -3.74 -17.49
CA LEU A 276 11.93 -5.01 -17.17
C LEU A 276 11.24 -5.71 -16.00
N GLN A 277 10.85 -4.98 -14.96
CA GLN A 277 10.08 -5.56 -13.85
C GLN A 277 8.74 -6.13 -14.32
N LEU A 278 7.95 -5.37 -15.11
CA LEU A 278 6.71 -5.88 -15.68
C LEU A 278 6.93 -7.15 -16.52
N GLU A 279 7.98 -7.19 -17.34
CA GLU A 279 8.33 -8.37 -18.15
C GLU A 279 8.67 -9.59 -17.28
N GLN A 280 9.35 -9.38 -16.14
CA GLN A 280 9.65 -10.47 -15.20
C GLN A 280 8.38 -10.99 -14.54
N PHE A 281 7.49 -10.11 -14.08
CA PHE A 281 6.18 -10.52 -13.57
C PHE A 281 5.33 -11.22 -14.64
N ALA A 282 5.46 -10.80 -15.91
CA ALA A 282 4.77 -11.41 -17.06
C ALA A 282 5.20 -12.85 -17.35
N LYS A 283 6.33 -13.33 -16.84
CA LYS A 283 6.67 -14.76 -16.94
C LYS A 283 5.72 -15.64 -16.12
N ILE A 284 5.16 -15.09 -15.05
CA ILE A 284 4.35 -15.83 -14.07
C ILE A 284 2.87 -15.47 -14.19
N TRP A 285 2.57 -14.17 -14.28
CA TRP A 285 1.21 -13.65 -14.16
C TRP A 285 0.67 -13.13 -15.51
N THR A 286 -0.63 -13.31 -15.74
CA THR A 286 -1.29 -12.81 -16.96
C THR A 286 -1.46 -11.29 -16.96
N LEU A 287 -1.73 -10.69 -15.80
CA LEU A 287 -1.96 -9.25 -15.67
C LEU A 287 -0.86 -8.38 -16.33
N PRO A 288 0.43 -8.49 -15.96
CA PRO A 288 1.49 -7.71 -16.59
C PRO A 288 1.62 -7.97 -18.11
N LYS A 289 1.31 -9.17 -18.63
CA LYS A 289 1.27 -9.40 -20.10
C LYS A 289 0.25 -8.47 -20.78
N LEU A 290 -0.92 -8.32 -20.16
CA LEU A 290 -1.97 -7.43 -20.66
C LEU A 290 -1.57 -5.96 -20.56
N LEU A 291 -0.93 -5.56 -19.45
CA LEU A 291 -0.45 -4.19 -19.26
C LEU A 291 0.65 -3.82 -20.27
N ILE A 292 1.61 -4.71 -20.52
CA ILE A 292 2.65 -4.50 -21.54
C ILE A 292 2.04 -4.38 -22.94
N SER A 293 1.08 -5.25 -23.27
CA SER A 293 0.38 -5.17 -24.56
C SER A 293 -0.33 -3.83 -24.73
N LYS A 294 -0.96 -3.30 -23.68
CA LYS A 294 -1.58 -1.97 -23.69
C LYS A 294 -0.54 -0.86 -23.84
N LEU A 295 0.60 -0.95 -23.16
CA LEU A 295 1.70 0.01 -23.30
C LEU A 295 2.16 0.11 -24.77
N MET A 296 2.34 -1.04 -25.43
CA MET A 296 2.76 -1.14 -26.84
C MET A 296 1.70 -0.67 -27.85
N LEU A 297 0.43 -0.60 -27.44
CA LEU A 297 -0.67 -0.13 -28.30
C LEU A 297 -0.96 1.36 -28.11
N THR A 298 -0.56 1.93 -26.97
CA THR A 298 -0.87 3.33 -26.60
C THR A 298 0.30 4.27 -26.96
N PHE A 299 1.47 3.73 -27.29
CA PHE A 299 2.70 4.45 -27.63
C PHE A 299 3.36 3.84 -28.86
#